data_AF-A0A1I1YMB1-F1
#
_entry.id   AF-A0A1I1YMB1-F1
#
_cell.length_a   1.000
_cell.length_b   1.000
_cell.length_c   1.000
_cell.angle_alpha   90.00
_cell.angle_beta   90.00
_cell.angle_gamma   90.00
#
_symmetry.space_group_name_H-M   'P 1'
#
loop_
_entity.id
_entity.type
_entity.pdbx_description
1 polymer ?
#
loop_
_entity_poly.entity_id
_entity_poly.type
_entity_poly.pdbx_seq_one_letter_code
_entity_poly.pdbx_strand_id
1 'polypeptide(L)'
;MERAKELFLLHLGSFMSMRRESVYEAYKQFEIDREVELEWYNECIDSCTKQLSIRDWDAAASLLAIVKVHSDERIIKNVVAFITKQLMSADSIVKLMYAEHVIEMIKAIRQTISDSVRFEAYEAALHLLEDIMKKPLVIDPGHELSLFKLRDKRSLNNRAQISIDTIKNDGYWKE
;
A
#
# COMPACT_ATOMS: atom_id res chain seq x y z
N MET A 1 7.35 -10.20 -27.05
CA MET A 1 7.51 -10.19 -25.58
C MET A 1 7.37 -8.80 -24.98
N GLU A 2 7.99 -7.75 -25.54
CA GLU A 2 7.88 -6.37 -25.00
C GLU A 2 6.44 -5.89 -24.79
N ARG A 3 5.56 -6.09 -25.79
CA ARG A 3 4.14 -5.71 -25.65
C ARG A 3 3.40 -6.44 -24.52
N ALA A 4 3.73 -7.71 -24.28
CA ALA A 4 3.14 -8.47 -23.18
C ALA A 4 3.59 -7.88 -21.83
N LYS A 5 4.88 -7.58 -21.72
CA LYS A 5 5.47 -6.94 -20.54
C LYS A 5 4.85 -5.56 -20.30
N GLU A 6 4.68 -4.73 -21.32
CA GLU A 6 4.01 -3.43 -21.19
C GLU A 6 2.61 -3.56 -20.60
N LEU A 7 1.79 -4.48 -21.12
CA LEU A 7 0.45 -4.73 -20.59
C LEU A 7 0.52 -5.22 -19.14
N PHE A 8 1.45 -6.12 -18.83
CA PHE A 8 1.66 -6.63 -17.49
C PHE A 8 2.02 -5.52 -16.50
N LEU A 9 3.03 -4.71 -16.82
CA LEU A 9 3.50 -3.61 -15.98
C LEU A 9 2.43 -2.53 -15.83
N LEU A 10 1.72 -2.17 -16.90
CA LEU A 10 0.65 -1.17 -16.87
C LEU A 10 -0.49 -1.57 -15.92
N HIS A 11 -0.79 -2.86 -15.84
CA HIS A 11 -1.84 -3.38 -14.96
C HIS A 11 -1.29 -3.99 -13.66
N LEU A 12 -0.01 -3.82 -13.36
CA LEU A 12 0.65 -4.33 -12.16
C LEU A 12 0.41 -5.84 -11.96
N GLY A 13 0.39 -6.61 -13.05
CA GLY A 13 0.08 -8.04 -13.05
C GLY A 13 -1.39 -8.40 -12.78
N SER A 14 -2.29 -7.43 -12.63
CA SER A 14 -3.70 -7.69 -12.36
C SER A 14 -4.46 -8.12 -13.61
N PHE A 15 -4.65 -9.43 -13.77
CA PHE A 15 -5.49 -9.99 -14.85
C PHE A 15 -6.95 -9.52 -14.78
N MET A 16 -7.46 -9.24 -13.57
CA MET A 16 -8.80 -8.66 -13.41
C MET A 16 -8.86 -7.23 -13.97
N SER A 17 -7.81 -6.42 -13.80
CA SER A 17 -7.73 -5.10 -14.44
C SER A 17 -7.66 -5.22 -15.96
N MET A 18 -6.81 -6.11 -16.47
CA MET A 18 -6.71 -6.38 -17.90
C MET A 18 -8.06 -6.82 -18.51
N ARG A 19 -8.85 -7.62 -17.78
CA ARG A 19 -10.20 -8.03 -18.24
C ARG A 19 -11.16 -6.86 -18.30
N ARG A 20 -11.15 -5.97 -17.30
CA ARG A 20 -11.98 -4.75 -17.30
C ARG A 20 -11.64 -3.83 -18.48
N GLU A 21 -10.37 -3.80 -18.87
CA GLU A 21 -9.89 -2.99 -20.00
C GLU A 21 -9.86 -3.75 -21.33
N SER A 22 -10.42 -4.96 -21.38
CA SER A 22 -10.52 -5.80 -22.59
C SER A 22 -9.17 -6.13 -23.26
N VAL A 23 -8.07 -6.11 -22.50
CA VAL A 23 -6.71 -6.44 -23.01
C VAL A 23 -6.20 -7.81 -22.56
N TYR A 24 -6.94 -8.50 -21.68
CA TYR A 24 -6.53 -9.80 -21.14
C TYR A 24 -6.39 -10.89 -22.20
N GLU A 25 -7.32 -10.97 -23.15
CA GLU A 25 -7.24 -11.99 -24.23
C GLU A 25 -6.04 -11.73 -25.15
N ALA A 26 -5.70 -10.46 -25.41
CA ALA A 26 -4.50 -10.11 -26.14
C ALA A 26 -3.23 -10.48 -25.36
N TYR A 27 -3.21 -10.26 -24.04
CA TYR A 27 -2.10 -10.67 -23.18
C TYR A 27 -1.89 -12.20 -23.21
N LYS A 28 -2.98 -12.98 -23.15
CA LYS A 28 -2.92 -14.45 -23.12
C LYS A 28 -2.33 -15.06 -24.40
N GLN A 29 -2.48 -14.41 -25.55
CA GLN A 29 -1.91 -14.85 -26.82
C GLN A 29 -0.38 -14.86 -26.84
N PHE A 30 0.27 -14.15 -25.91
CA PHE A 30 1.73 -14.15 -25.82
C PHE A 30 2.30 -15.38 -25.07
N GLU A 31 1.44 -16.22 -24.48
CA GLU A 31 1.82 -17.49 -23.83
C GLU A 31 3.02 -17.34 -22.88
N ILE A 32 3.00 -16.27 -22.07
CA ILE A 32 4.10 -15.95 -21.16
C ILE A 32 4.16 -16.99 -20.04
N ASP A 33 5.34 -17.58 -19.86
CA ASP A 33 5.61 -18.51 -18.78
C ASP A 33 5.54 -17.82 -17.41
N ARG A 34 5.07 -18.57 -16.41
CA ARG A 34 4.92 -18.07 -15.05
C ARG A 34 6.25 -17.58 -14.45
N GLU A 35 7.37 -18.20 -14.80
CA GLU A 35 8.68 -17.76 -14.32
C GLU A 35 9.02 -16.34 -14.80
N VAL A 36 8.67 -16.02 -16.05
CA VAL A 36 8.84 -14.68 -16.62
C VAL A 36 7.90 -13.67 -15.95
N GLU A 37 6.66 -14.06 -15.66
CA GLU A 37 5.74 -13.19 -14.90
C GLU A 37 6.26 -12.89 -13.48
N LEU A 38 6.91 -13.87 -12.83
CA LEU A 38 7.54 -13.67 -11.52
C LEU A 38 8.68 -12.65 -11.60
N GLU A 39 9.49 -12.69 -12.65
CA GLU A 39 10.51 -11.66 -12.90
C GLU A 39 9.88 -10.27 -13.06
N TRP A 40 8.79 -10.16 -13.81
CA TRP A 40 8.11 -8.88 -14.00
C TRP A 40 7.43 -8.38 -12.73
N TYR A 41 6.92 -9.27 -11.87
CA TYR A 41 6.46 -8.89 -10.53
C TYR A 41 7.60 -8.31 -9.70
N ASN A 42 8.79 -8.94 -9.71
CA ASN A 42 9.96 -8.40 -9.02
C ASN A 42 10.32 -7.00 -9.52
N GLU A 43 10.31 -6.79 -10.85
CA GLU A 43 10.55 -5.48 -11.45
C GLU A 43 9.51 -4.43 -11.03
N CYS A 44 8.22 -4.80 -11.00
CA CYS A 44 7.14 -3.95 -10.51
C CYS A 44 7.36 -3.55 -9.05
N ILE A 45 7.68 -4.51 -8.18
CA ILE A 45 7.91 -4.29 -6.75
C ILE A 45 9.10 -3.34 -6.56
N ASP A 46 10.21 -3.58 -7.23
CA ASP A 46 11.42 -2.76 -7.13
C ASP A 46 11.18 -1.34 -7.65
N SER A 47 10.49 -1.21 -8.79
CA SER A 47 10.16 0.09 -9.38
C SER A 47 9.23 0.90 -8.48
N CYS A 48 8.14 0.31 -7.98
CA CYS A 48 7.23 0.99 -7.07
C CYS A 48 7.90 1.32 -5.73
N THR A 49 8.74 0.44 -5.19
CA THR A 49 9.50 0.70 -3.96
C THR A 49 10.40 1.92 -4.09
N LYS A 50 11.09 2.10 -5.23
CA LYS A 50 11.95 3.26 -5.49
C LYS A 50 11.16 4.58 -5.64
N GLN A 51 9.87 4.49 -5.93
CA GLN A 51 8.98 5.64 -6.11
C GLN A 51 8.22 6.01 -4.83
N LEU A 52 8.43 5.30 -3.71
CA LEU A 52 7.86 5.69 -2.42
C LEU A 52 8.25 7.12 -2.06
N SER A 53 7.27 7.91 -1.60
CA SER A 53 7.35 9.36 -1.51
C SER A 53 6.76 9.86 -0.20
N ILE A 54 7.34 10.93 0.34
CA ILE A 54 6.75 11.62 1.50
C ILE A 54 5.68 12.64 1.09
N ARG A 55 5.48 12.83 -0.22
CA ARG A 55 4.59 13.84 -0.82
C ARG A 55 3.33 13.25 -1.43
N ASP A 56 3.24 11.94 -1.56
CA ASP A 56 2.12 11.22 -2.15
C ASP A 56 2.17 9.76 -1.68
N TRP A 57 1.15 8.96 -2.01
CA TRP A 57 1.06 7.54 -1.62
C TRP A 57 0.79 6.63 -2.83
N ASP A 58 0.97 7.12 -4.05
CA ASP A 58 0.58 6.39 -5.26
C ASP A 58 1.41 5.11 -5.42
N ALA A 59 2.70 5.17 -5.12
CA ALA A 59 3.57 4.01 -5.09
C ALA A 59 3.13 2.97 -4.05
N ALA A 60 2.67 3.39 -2.87
CA ALA A 60 2.13 2.49 -1.85
C ALA A 60 0.80 1.86 -2.30
N ALA A 61 -0.05 2.61 -3.01
CA ALA A 61 -1.28 2.09 -3.60
C ALA A 61 -1.01 1.04 -4.68
N SER A 62 -0.01 1.28 -5.55
CA SER A 62 0.46 0.32 -6.55
C SER A 62 1.00 -0.96 -5.91
N LEU A 63 1.81 -0.84 -4.85
CA LEU A 63 2.30 -1.98 -4.07
C LEU A 63 1.15 -2.76 -3.42
N LEU A 64 0.10 -2.09 -2.93
CA LEU A 64 -1.11 -2.75 -2.42
C LEU A 64 -1.86 -3.49 -3.53
N ALA A 65 -1.90 -2.94 -4.75
CA ALA A 65 -2.51 -3.62 -5.89
C ALA A 65 -1.73 -4.90 -6.25
N ILE A 66 -0.40 -4.83 -6.24
CA ILE A 66 0.48 -5.98 -6.50
C ILE A 66 0.29 -7.04 -5.42
N VAL A 67 0.34 -6.68 -4.13
CA VAL A 67 0.27 -7.67 -3.04
C VAL A 67 -1.04 -8.47 -3.04
N LYS A 68 -2.12 -7.89 -3.57
CA LYS A 68 -3.44 -8.56 -3.71
C LYS A 68 -3.48 -9.64 -4.78
N VAL A 69 -2.59 -9.58 -5.77
CA VAL A 69 -2.52 -10.56 -6.87
C VAL A 69 -1.26 -11.43 -6.80
N HIS A 70 -0.23 -10.96 -6.11
CA HIS A 70 1.04 -11.63 -5.91
C HIS A 70 1.53 -11.42 -4.46
N SER A 71 1.29 -12.42 -3.61
CA SER A 71 1.67 -12.35 -2.19
C SER A 71 3.18 -12.39 -2.01
N ASP A 72 3.79 -11.25 -1.72
CA ASP A 72 5.21 -11.12 -1.40
C ASP A 72 5.41 -10.23 -0.17
N GLU A 73 5.94 -10.81 0.91
CA GLU A 73 6.19 -10.08 2.16
C GLU A 73 7.23 -8.95 2.03
N ARG A 74 8.10 -8.99 1.01
CA ARG A 74 9.07 -7.91 0.73
C ARG A 74 8.37 -6.58 0.46
N ILE A 75 7.17 -6.61 -0.12
CA ILE A 75 6.37 -5.41 -0.37
C ILE A 75 6.12 -4.66 0.94
N ILE A 76 5.62 -5.36 1.95
CA ILE A 76 5.32 -4.76 3.26
C ILE A 76 6.60 -4.30 3.94
N LYS A 77 7.65 -5.13 3.94
CA LYS A 77 8.95 -4.77 4.53
C LYS A 77 9.52 -3.48 3.93
N ASN A 78 9.44 -3.32 2.61
CA ASN A 78 9.92 -2.12 1.92
C ASN A 78 9.12 -0.87 2.32
N VAL A 79 7.78 -0.99 2.41
CA VAL A 79 6.91 0.10 2.83
C VAL A 79 7.17 0.48 4.29
N VAL A 80 7.31 -0.50 5.19
CA VAL A 80 7.63 -0.28 6.60
C VAL A 80 9.00 0.38 6.76
N ALA A 81 10.01 -0.08 6.03
CA ALA A 81 11.34 0.52 6.03
C ALA A 81 11.31 1.99 5.56
N PHE A 82 10.43 2.34 4.62
CA PHE A 82 10.22 3.71 4.18
C PHE A 82 9.52 4.55 5.25
N ILE A 83 8.42 4.02 5.81
CA ILE A 83 7.64 4.67 6.88
C ILE A 83 8.54 5.07 8.04
N THR A 84 9.28 4.10 8.57
CA THR A 84 10.11 4.27 9.77
C THR A 84 11.25 5.26 9.57
N LYS A 85 11.78 5.41 8.35
CA LYS A 85 12.91 6.28 8.05
C LYS A 85 12.54 7.69 7.64
N GLN A 86 11.44 7.88 6.92
CA GLN A 86 11.19 9.13 6.18
C GLN A 86 9.82 9.77 6.52
N LEU A 87 8.81 8.96 6.80
CA LEU A 87 7.42 9.41 6.69
C LEU A 87 6.91 10.23 7.89
N MET A 88 7.66 10.26 8.99
CA MET A 88 7.30 11.07 10.16
C MET A 88 7.29 12.58 9.87
N SER A 89 7.97 13.01 8.81
CA SER A 89 8.01 14.41 8.35
C SER A 89 6.88 14.79 7.37
N ALA A 90 6.15 13.80 6.84
CA ALA A 90 5.08 14.03 5.88
C ALA A 90 3.86 14.71 6.50
N ASP A 91 2.99 15.24 5.65
CA ASP A 91 1.72 15.83 6.08
C ASP A 91 0.74 14.77 6.60
N SER A 92 -0.37 15.25 7.17
CA SER A 92 -1.29 14.38 7.90
C SER A 92 -2.08 13.42 7.00
N ILE A 93 -2.31 13.79 5.73
CA ILE A 93 -3.00 12.94 4.76
C ILE A 93 -2.07 11.83 4.29
N VAL A 94 -0.83 12.15 3.90
CA VAL A 94 0.14 11.12 3.47
C VAL A 94 0.32 10.06 4.54
N LYS A 95 0.51 10.47 5.80
CA LYS A 95 0.62 9.53 6.94
C LYS A 95 -0.61 8.63 7.08
N LEU A 96 -1.80 9.20 6.94
CA LEU A 96 -3.05 8.45 7.04
C LEU A 96 -3.12 7.40 5.93
N MET A 97 -2.85 7.82 4.69
CA MET A 97 -2.94 6.96 3.52
C MET A 97 -1.93 5.82 3.63
N TYR A 98 -0.68 6.07 4.01
CA TYR A 98 0.29 4.99 4.23
C TYR A 98 -0.13 4.01 5.32
N ALA A 99 -0.61 4.50 6.46
CA ALA A 99 -1.09 3.64 7.53
C ALA A 99 -2.24 2.73 7.08
N GLU A 100 -3.22 3.28 6.37
CA GLU A 100 -4.35 2.51 5.83
C GLU A 100 -3.90 1.50 4.76
N HIS A 101 -2.99 1.88 3.87
CA HIS A 101 -2.45 0.96 2.87
C HIS A 101 -1.73 -0.22 3.53
N VAL A 102 -0.92 0.01 4.57
CA VAL A 102 -0.25 -1.07 5.30
C VAL A 102 -1.26 -2.02 5.94
N ILE A 103 -2.31 -1.50 6.59
CA ILE A 103 -3.39 -2.33 7.17
C ILE A 103 -4.04 -3.20 6.08
N GLU A 104 -4.35 -2.61 4.92
CA GLU A 104 -4.96 -3.35 3.82
C GLU A 104 -4.00 -4.36 3.16
N MET A 105 -2.70 -4.07 3.09
CA MET A 105 -1.69 -5.03 2.61
C MET A 105 -1.64 -6.25 3.53
N ILE A 106 -1.60 -6.03 4.85
CA ILE A 106 -1.60 -7.12 5.84
C ILE A 106 -2.86 -7.97 5.70
N LYS A 107 -4.05 -7.35 5.59
CA LYS A 107 -5.31 -8.08 5.40
C LYS A 107 -5.28 -8.93 4.13
N ALA A 108 -4.73 -8.40 3.03
CA ALA A 108 -4.67 -9.08 1.75
C ALA A 108 -3.84 -10.38 1.79
N ILE A 109 -2.76 -10.40 2.59
CA ILE A 109 -1.84 -11.55 2.67
C ILE A 109 -1.76 -12.18 4.06
N ARG A 110 -2.82 -12.00 4.88
CA ARG A 110 -2.84 -12.41 6.29
C ARG A 110 -2.45 -13.88 6.53
N GLN A 111 -2.80 -14.76 5.60
CA GLN A 111 -2.55 -16.20 5.71
C GLN A 111 -1.10 -16.60 5.38
N THR A 112 -0.33 -15.72 4.72
CA THR A 112 1.01 -16.02 4.22
C THR A 112 2.10 -15.14 4.82
N ILE A 113 1.73 -14.00 5.40
CA ILE A 113 2.66 -13.10 6.09
C ILE A 113 3.14 -13.72 7.40
N SER A 114 4.44 -13.60 7.68
CA SER A 114 4.99 -13.99 8.97
C SER A 114 4.50 -13.08 10.09
N ASP A 115 4.33 -13.65 11.29
CA ASP A 115 3.89 -12.90 12.47
C ASP A 115 4.81 -11.71 12.76
N SER A 116 6.13 -11.90 12.68
CA SER A 116 7.12 -10.83 12.87
C SER A 116 6.88 -9.63 11.94
N VAL A 117 6.68 -9.88 10.65
CA VAL A 117 6.46 -8.81 9.66
C VAL A 117 5.10 -8.16 9.89
N ARG A 118 4.08 -8.94 10.25
CA ARG A 118 2.76 -8.42 10.59
C ARG A 118 2.83 -7.46 11.78
N PHE A 119 3.52 -7.85 12.85
CA PHE A 119 3.67 -7.02 14.05
C PHE A 119 4.44 -5.73 13.74
N GLU A 120 5.60 -5.82 13.08
CA GLU A 120 6.40 -4.64 12.71
C GLU A 120 5.60 -3.67 11.82
N ALA A 121 4.83 -4.20 10.87
CA ALA A 121 4.01 -3.40 9.98
C ALA A 121 2.84 -2.70 10.70
N TYR A 122 2.17 -3.40 11.62
CA TYR A 122 1.14 -2.79 12.46
C TYR A 122 1.71 -1.75 13.41
N GLU A 123 2.89 -1.98 13.98
CA GLU A 123 3.58 -1.00 14.83
C GLU A 123 3.88 0.29 14.05
N ALA A 124 4.42 0.17 12.84
CA ALA A 124 4.69 1.30 11.97
C ALA A 124 3.42 2.08 11.62
N ALA A 125 2.33 1.38 11.28
CA ALA A 125 1.04 2.00 11.00
C ALA A 125 0.45 2.70 12.24
N LEU A 126 0.51 2.08 13.42
CA LEU A 126 0.06 2.67 14.69
C LEU A 126 0.83 3.95 15.00
N HIS A 127 2.16 3.95 14.83
CA HIS A 127 2.96 5.15 15.05
C HIS A 127 2.50 6.34 14.19
N LEU A 128 2.20 6.11 12.91
CA LEU A 128 1.67 7.17 12.04
C LEU A 128 0.30 7.67 12.50
N LEU A 129 -0.61 6.76 12.86
CA LEU A 129 -1.97 7.09 13.30
C LEU A 129 -1.96 7.87 14.61
N GLU A 130 -1.12 7.47 15.56
CA GLU A 130 -0.93 8.20 16.81
C GLU A 130 -0.29 9.57 16.60
N ASP A 131 0.69 9.67 15.69
CA ASP A 131 1.32 10.95 15.33
C ASP A 131 0.29 11.92 14.78
N ILE A 132 -0.58 11.44 13.88
CA ILE A 132 -1.73 12.19 13.39
C ILE A 132 -2.56 12.65 14.59
N MET A 133 -2.98 11.77 15.49
CA MET A 133 -3.85 12.18 16.60
C MET A 133 -3.23 13.23 17.52
N LYS A 134 -1.92 13.15 17.77
CA LYS A 134 -1.19 14.01 18.72
C LYS A 134 -0.79 15.37 18.12
N LYS A 135 -0.50 15.44 16.82
CA LYS A 135 0.02 16.65 16.18
C LYS A 135 -1.07 17.52 15.54
N PRO A 136 -0.81 18.84 15.37
CA PRO A 136 -1.66 19.72 14.59
C PRO A 136 -1.90 19.20 13.17
N LEU A 137 -3.01 19.62 12.57
CA LEU A 137 -3.29 19.32 11.18
C LEU A 137 -2.28 20.06 10.28
N VAL A 138 -1.49 19.28 9.54
CA VAL A 138 -0.60 19.76 8.48
C VAL A 138 -1.08 19.16 7.17
N ILE A 139 -1.23 20.00 6.14
CA ILE A 139 -1.72 19.63 4.81
C ILE A 139 -0.85 20.33 3.78
N ASP A 140 -0.27 19.54 2.88
CA ASP A 140 0.47 20.05 1.73
C ASP A 140 -0.50 20.36 0.55
N PRO A 141 -0.11 21.23 -0.40
CA PRO A 141 -0.93 21.52 -1.58
C PRO A 141 -1.31 20.25 -2.35
N GLY A 142 -2.58 20.12 -2.75
CA GLY A 142 -3.10 18.92 -3.42
C GLY A 142 -3.60 17.82 -2.47
N HIS A 143 -3.46 18.00 -1.14
CA HIS A 143 -3.97 17.08 -0.13
C HIS A 143 -5.21 17.63 0.59
N GLU A 144 -6.05 18.38 -0.11
CA GLU A 144 -7.22 19.01 0.48
C GLU A 144 -8.15 17.95 1.12
N LEU A 145 -8.54 18.17 2.38
CA LEU A 145 -9.36 17.23 3.16
C LEU A 145 -10.61 16.74 2.42
N SER A 146 -11.24 17.62 1.64
CA SER A 146 -12.44 17.32 0.86
C SER A 146 -12.23 16.19 -0.16
N LEU A 147 -11.03 16.08 -0.74
CA LEU A 147 -10.68 14.98 -1.66
C LEU A 147 -10.74 13.62 -0.95
N PHE A 148 -10.52 13.61 0.37
CA PHE A 148 -10.51 12.42 1.22
C PHE A 148 -11.79 12.26 2.05
N LYS A 149 -12.85 13.01 1.73
CA LYS A 149 -14.12 13.06 2.47
C LYS A 149 -13.94 13.45 3.94
N LEU A 150 -12.91 14.23 4.23
CA LEU A 150 -12.62 14.80 5.54
C LEU A 150 -13.07 16.27 5.57
N ARG A 151 -13.53 16.73 6.73
CA ARG A 151 -14.01 18.10 6.94
C ARG A 151 -12.99 18.95 7.69
N ASP A 152 -12.39 18.37 8.70
CA ASP A 152 -11.51 19.05 9.64
C ASP A 152 -10.58 18.04 10.35
N LYS A 153 -9.75 18.56 11.26
CA LYS A 153 -8.88 17.76 12.13
C LYS A 153 -9.64 16.72 12.94
N ARG A 154 -10.85 17.02 13.42
CA ARG A 154 -11.66 16.07 14.19
C ARG A 154 -12.06 14.87 13.34
N SER A 155 -12.50 15.10 12.10
CA SER A 155 -12.83 14.04 11.16
C SER A 155 -11.62 13.17 10.79
N LEU A 156 -10.44 13.78 10.65
CA LEU A 156 -9.18 13.07 10.44
C LEU A 156 -8.84 12.17 11.63
N ASN A 157 -8.89 12.71 12.85
CA ASN A 157 -8.60 11.95 14.07
C ASN A 157 -9.59 10.80 14.27
N ASN A 158 -10.88 11.00 13.94
CA ASN A 158 -11.87 9.93 13.98
C ASN A 158 -11.53 8.80 13.00
N ARG A 159 -11.09 9.13 11.77
CA ARG A 159 -10.66 8.13 10.78
C ARG A 159 -9.40 7.40 11.24
N ALA A 160 -8.43 8.11 11.79
CA ALA A 160 -7.24 7.50 12.38
C ALA A 160 -7.60 6.54 13.53
N GLN A 161 -8.55 6.91 14.39
CA GLN A 161 -9.03 6.06 15.48
C GLN A 161 -9.69 4.77 14.95
N ILE A 162 -10.52 4.85 13.91
CA ILE A 162 -11.12 3.67 13.27
C ILE A 162 -10.04 2.72 12.75
N SER A 163 -8.97 3.25 12.17
CA SER A 163 -7.83 2.44 11.71
C SER A 163 -7.06 1.81 12.88
N ILE A 164 -6.87 2.53 14.00
CA ILE A 164 -6.27 1.97 15.23
C ILE A 164 -7.15 0.83 15.77
N ASP A 165 -8.47 1.02 15.82
CA ASP A 165 -9.40 0.01 16.31
C ASP A 165 -9.41 -1.23 15.41
N THR A 166 -9.23 -1.04 14.10
CA THR A 166 -9.04 -2.14 13.13
C THR A 166 -7.80 -2.96 13.48
N ILE A 167 -6.66 -2.34 13.76
CA ILE A 167 -5.42 -3.03 14.15
C ILE A 167 -5.62 -3.80 15.46
N LYS A 168 -6.27 -3.17 16.45
CA LYS A 168 -6.57 -3.80 17.75
C LYS A 168 -7.42 -5.05 17.59
N ASN A 169 -8.48 -4.97 16.80
CA ASN A 169 -9.39 -6.08 16.55
C ASN A 169 -8.76 -7.19 15.72
N ASP A 170 -7.70 -6.90 14.96
CA ASP A 170 -7.00 -7.89 14.15
C ASP A 170 -6.09 -8.83 14.96
N GLY A 171 -6.00 -8.62 16.28
CA GLY A 171 -5.26 -9.49 17.21
C GLY A 171 -3.83 -9.06 17.46
N TYR A 172 -3.48 -7.80 17.15
CA TYR A 172 -2.15 -7.23 17.42
C TYR A 172 -1.76 -7.29 18.91
N TRP A 173 -2.73 -7.22 19.83
CA TRP A 173 -2.51 -7.20 21.29
C TRP A 173 -2.80 -8.54 21.98
N LYS A 174 -2.78 -9.69 21.29
CA LYS A 174 -2.89 -10.97 22.00
C LYS A 174 -1.56 -11.30 22.68
N GLU A 175 -1.40 -10.73 23.88
CA GLU A 175 -0.61 -11.30 24.98
C GLU A 175 -1.29 -12.57 25.52
#